data_AF-A0A432Q6B4-F1
#
_entry.id   AF-A0A432Q6B4-F1
#
_cell.length_a   1.000
_cell.length_b   1.000
_cell.length_c   1.000
_cell.angle_alpha   90.00
_cell.angle_beta   90.00
_cell.angle_gamma   90.00
#
_symmetry.space_group_name_H-M   'P 1'
#
loop_
_entity.id
_entity.type
_entity.pdbx_description
1 polymer ?
#
loop_
_entity_poly.entity_id
_entity_poly.type
_entity_poly.pdbx_seq_one_letter_code
_entity_poly.pdbx_strand_id
1 'polypeptide(L)'
;MYNGLTIGYLIGNSLKKGTSFSQLIILILPHGIFKIPAIIIAGAAGFKIPYEIVRYLAGRKEQILTKEDIKEYLTLALISTVLIVIAAFVEAYITPRIADTFY
;
A
#
# COMPACT_ATOMS: atom_id res chain seq x y z
N MET A 1 6.23 9.09 3.64
CA MET A 1 5.15 9.97 4.19
C MET A 1 4.94 11.25 3.38
N TYR A 2 5.92 11.74 2.61
CA TYR A 2 5.77 12.95 1.79
C TYR A 2 4.70 12.83 0.68
N ASN A 3 4.63 11.72 -0.06
CA ASN A 3 3.70 11.61 -1.20
C ASN A 3 2.21 11.77 -0.85
N GLY A 4 1.74 11.25 0.30
CA GLY A 4 0.32 11.35 0.67
C GLY A 4 -0.12 12.78 0.98
N LEU A 5 0.71 13.53 1.73
CA LEU A 5 0.47 14.94 2.00
C LEU A 5 0.59 15.79 0.73
N THR A 6 1.58 15.51 -0.12
CA THR A 6 1.73 16.18 -1.41
C THR A 6 0.52 15.94 -2.32
N ILE A 7 0.04 14.70 -2.43
CA ILE A 7 -1.18 14.37 -3.19
C ILE A 7 -2.40 15.08 -2.60
N GLY A 8 -2.56 15.09 -1.27
CA GLY A 8 -3.66 15.81 -0.61
C GLY A 8 -3.65 17.31 -0.91
N TYR A 9 -2.47 17.94 -0.88
CA TYR A 9 -2.30 19.33 -1.27
C TYR A 9 -2.64 19.57 -2.75
N LEU A 10 -2.15 18.73 -3.65
CA LEU A 10 -2.41 18.82 -5.09
C LEU A 10 -3.89 18.63 -5.41
N ILE A 11 -4.56 17.67 -4.77
CA ILE A 11 -6.01 17.45 -4.88
C ILE A 11 -6.77 18.69 -4.42
N GLY A 12 -6.44 19.22 -3.24
CA GLY A 12 -7.10 20.40 -2.69
C GLY A 12 -6.96 21.62 -3.59
N ASN A 13 -5.79 21.79 -4.22
CA ASN A 13 -5.57 22.89 -5.16
C ASN A 13 -6.27 22.65 -6.52
N SER A 14 -6.37 21.40 -6.97
CA SER A 14 -7.05 21.04 -8.23
C SER A 14 -8.56 21.23 -8.13
N LEU A 15 -9.17 20.83 -7.01
CA LEU A 15 -10.59 21.10 -6.73
C LEU A 15 -10.91 22.60 -6.75
N LYS A 16 -10.04 23.43 -6.17
CA LYS A 16 -10.19 24.90 -6.21
C LYS A 16 -10.07 25.48 -7.63
N LYS A 17 -9.34 24.80 -8.52
CA LYS A 17 -9.19 25.18 -9.93
C LYS A 17 -10.30 24.62 -10.84
N GLY A 18 -11.32 23.96 -10.28
CA GLY A 18 -12.48 23.46 -11.02
C GLY A 18 -12.35 22.03 -11.55
N THR A 19 -11.30 21.30 -11.18
CA THR A 19 -11.20 19.86 -11.49
C THR A 19 -12.33 19.11 -10.79
N SER A 20 -13.06 18.27 -11.52
CA SER A 20 -14.15 17.48 -10.95
C SER A 20 -13.61 16.41 -10.01
N PHE A 21 -14.35 16.13 -8.93
CA PHE A 21 -14.03 15.04 -8.01
C PHE A 21 -13.94 13.69 -8.73
N SER A 22 -14.76 13.47 -9.77
CA SER A 22 -14.72 12.26 -10.59
C SER A 22 -13.40 12.08 -11.33
N GLN A 23 -12.80 13.17 -11.84
CA GLN A 23 -11.50 13.11 -12.52
C GLN A 23 -10.38 12.68 -11.56
N LEU A 24 -10.41 13.20 -10.33
CA LEU A 24 -9.44 12.82 -9.30
C LEU A 24 -9.54 11.33 -8.93
N ILE A 25 -10.77 10.82 -8.79
CA ILE A 25 -10.98 9.39 -8.54
C ILE A 25 -10.39 8.56 -9.67
N ILE A 26 -10.65 8.93 -10.93
CA ILE A 26 -10.17 8.19 -12.11
C ILE A 26 -8.63 8.17 -12.19
N LEU A 27 -7.95 9.22 -11.73
CA LEU A 27 -6.48 9.25 -11.70
C LEU A 27 -5.87 8.40 -10.58
N ILE A 28 -6.58 8.23 -9.46
CA ILE A 28 -6.10 7.51 -8.27
C ILE A 28 -6.49 6.02 -8.30
N LEU A 29 -7.71 5.73 -8.75
CA LEU A 29 -8.33 4.41 -8.65
C LEU A 29 -7.49 3.29 -9.31
N PRO A 30 -6.93 3.46 -10.53
CA PRO A 30 -6.24 2.38 -11.24
C PRO A 30 -5.07 1.77 -10.46
N HIS A 31 -4.23 2.60 -9.82
CA HIS A 31 -3.11 2.12 -9.01
C HIS A 31 -3.52 1.92 -7.54
N GLY A 32 -4.50 2.68 -7.05
CA GLY A 32 -5.02 2.62 -5.69
C GLY A 32 -5.57 1.25 -5.30
N ILE A 33 -6.22 0.55 -6.24
CA ILE A 33 -6.76 -0.81 -6.00
C ILE A 33 -5.68 -1.84 -5.66
N PHE A 34 -4.44 -1.65 -6.09
CA PHE A 34 -3.32 -2.55 -5.75
C PHE A 34 -2.58 -2.05 -4.50
N LYS A 35 -2.40 -0.74 -4.39
CA LYS A 35 -1.66 -0.10 -3.31
C LYS A 35 -2.33 -0.27 -1.94
N ILE A 36 -3.65 -0.15 -1.85
CA ILE A 36 -4.38 -0.25 -0.58
C ILE A 36 -4.25 -1.67 0.02
N PRO A 37 -4.57 -2.76 -0.71
CA PRO A 37 -4.33 -4.11 -0.21
C PRO A 37 -2.87 -4.36 0.13
N ALA A 38 -1.93 -3.86 -0.68
CA ALA A 38 -0.50 -4.05 -0.43
C ALA A 38 -0.07 -3.47 0.91
N ILE A 39 -0.52 -2.25 1.24
CA ILE A 39 -0.21 -1.58 2.52
C ILE A 39 -0.82 -2.35 3.69
N ILE A 40 -2.05 -2.85 3.56
CA ILE A 40 -2.71 -3.65 4.61
C ILE A 40 -1.93 -4.95 4.86
N ILE A 41 -1.56 -5.66 3.79
CA ILE A 41 -0.79 -6.92 3.88
C ILE A 41 0.61 -6.66 4.45
N ALA A 42 1.29 -5.59 4.02
CA ALA A 42 2.59 -5.20 4.57
C ALA A 42 2.49 -4.85 6.06
N GLY A 43 1.41 -4.18 6.48
CA GLY A 43 1.11 -3.94 7.89
C GLY A 43 0.95 -5.24 8.67
N ALA A 44 0.12 -6.16 8.16
CA ALA A 44 -0.07 -7.47 8.78
C ALA A 44 1.25 -8.26 8.90
N ALA A 45 2.09 -8.27 7.85
CA ALA A 45 3.42 -8.86 7.89
C ALA A 45 4.31 -8.18 8.94
N GLY A 46 4.32 -6.85 8.99
CA GLY A 46 5.12 -6.06 9.93
C GLY A 46 4.76 -6.31 11.39
N PHE A 47 3.49 -6.55 11.70
CA PHE A 47 3.04 -6.87 13.06
C PHE A 47 3.26 -8.32 13.47
N LYS A 48 3.50 -9.22 12.52
CA LYS A 48 3.62 -10.65 12.81
C LYS A 48 4.81 -10.99 13.71
N ILE A 49 5.98 -10.43 13.44
CA ILE A 49 7.19 -10.68 14.24
C ILE A 49 7.03 -10.12 15.67
N PRO A 50 6.65 -8.84 15.87
CA PRO A 50 6.37 -8.31 17.21
C PRO A 50 5.32 -9.12 17.98
N TYR A 51 4.26 -9.57 17.30
CA TYR A 51 3.21 -10.36 17.91
C TYR A 51 3.73 -11.70 18.46
N GLU A 52 4.56 -12.41 17.68
CA GLU A 52 5.16 -13.68 18.13
C GLU A 52 6.17 -13.47 19.26
N ILE A 53 6.94 -12.37 19.26
CA ILE A 53 7.82 -11.99 20.38
C ILE A 53 7.01 -11.78 21.66
N VAL A 54 5.88 -11.06 21.59
CA VAL A 54 5.00 -10.84 22.75
C VAL A 54 4.45 -12.17 23.29
N ARG A 55 4.06 -13.11 22.41
CA ARG A 55 3.58 -14.44 22.82
C ARG A 55 4.66 -15.27 23.52
N TYR A 56 5.88 -15.21 23.03
CA TYR A 56 7.04 -15.85 23.66
C TYR A 56 7.29 -15.27 25.05
N LEU A 57 7.37 -13.94 25.17
CA LEU A 57 7.59 -13.26 26.46
C LEU A 57 6.45 -13.51 27.46
N ALA A 58 5.22 -13.72 26.98
CA ALA A 58 4.08 -14.10 27.80
C ALA A 58 4.08 -15.58 28.24
N GLY A 59 5.14 -16.34 27.94
CA GLY A 59 5.26 -17.77 28.24
C GLY A 59 4.29 -18.65 27.46
N ARG A 60 3.63 -18.13 26.41
CA ARG A 60 2.67 -18.88 25.59
C ARG A 60 3.32 -19.62 24.41
N LYS A 61 4.63 -19.50 24.25
CA LYS A 61 5.41 -20.14 23.20
C LYS A 61 6.81 -20.47 23.72
N GLU A 62 7.34 -21.64 23.39
CA GLU A 62 8.69 -22.05 23.79
C GLU A 62 9.80 -21.47 22.90
N GLN A 63 9.46 -21.08 21.68
CA GLN A 63 10.39 -20.51 20.70
C GLN A 63 9.89 -19.15 20.23
N ILE A 64 10.82 -18.22 20.00
CA ILE A 64 10.51 -16.83 19.61
C ILE A 64 9.90 -16.77 18.20
N LEU A 65 10.50 -17.48 17.24
CA LEU A 65 10.04 -17.59 15.86
C LEU A 65 10.22 -19.02 15.37
N THR A 66 9.18 -19.59 14.76
CA THR A 66 9.28 -20.88 14.06
C THR A 66 9.55 -20.67 12.57
N LYS A 67 9.92 -21.75 11.88
CA LYS A 67 10.12 -21.71 10.42
C LYS A 67 8.82 -21.32 9.70
N GLU A 68 7.67 -21.74 10.23
CA GLU A 68 6.35 -21.42 9.71
C GLU A 68 6.05 -19.92 9.87
N ASP A 69 6.37 -19.31 11.01
CA ASP A 69 6.18 -17.87 11.23
C ASP A 69 6.98 -17.05 10.23
N ILE A 70 8.24 -17.42 10.01
CA ILE A 70 9.14 -16.77 9.05
C ILE A 70 8.61 -16.97 7.63
N LYS A 71 8.19 -18.18 7.26
CA LYS A 71 7.64 -18.48 5.94
C LYS A 71 6.40 -17.64 5.65
N GLU A 72 5.50 -17.53 6.60
CA GLU A 72 4.27 -16.76 6.43
C GLU A 72 4.55 -15.25 6.41
N TYR A 73 5.46 -14.74 7.25
CA TYR A 73 5.97 -13.36 7.15
C TYR A 73 6.53 -13.07 5.75
N LEU A 74 7.43 -13.92 5.25
CA LEU A 74 8.03 -13.76 3.93
C LEU A 74 6.99 -13.85 2.82
N THR A 75 5.99 -14.72 2.95
CA THR A 75 4.90 -14.85 1.98
C THR A 75 4.08 -13.56 1.91
N LEU A 76 3.67 -13.00 3.05
CA LEU A 76 2.93 -11.74 3.11
C LEU A 76 3.78 -10.55 2.61
N ALA A 77 5.06 -10.51 2.99
CA ALA A 77 5.99 -9.49 2.53
C ALA A 77 6.20 -9.56 1.00
N LEU A 78 6.32 -10.76 0.43
CA LEU A 78 6.44 -10.96 -1.00
C LEU A 78 5.17 -10.54 -1.75
N ILE A 79 3.99 -10.97 -1.27
CA ILE A 79 2.70 -10.60 -1.87
C ILE A 79 2.52 -9.07 -1.87
N SER A 80 2.76 -8.42 -0.74
CA SER A 80 2.65 -6.96 -0.64
C SER A 80 3.65 -6.24 -1.56
N THR A 81 4.88 -6.74 -1.66
CA THR A 81 5.90 -6.21 -2.57
C THR A 81 5.44 -6.30 -4.03
N VAL A 82 4.96 -7.47 -4.46
CA VAL A 82 4.45 -7.67 -5.83
C VAL A 82 3.29 -6.72 -6.13
N LEU A 83 2.35 -6.55 -5.20
CA LEU A 83 1.23 -5.63 -5.38
C LEU A 83 1.68 -4.16 -5.46
N ILE A 84 2.66 -3.74 -4.66
CA ILE A 84 3.27 -2.38 -4.76
C ILE A 84 3.91 -2.20 -6.13
N VAL A 85 4.63 -3.20 -6.63
CA VAL A 85 5.28 -3.13 -7.95
C VAL A 85 4.23 -2.96 -9.04
N ILE A 86 3.16 -3.77 -9.02
CA ILE A 86 2.04 -3.63 -9.96
C ILE A 86 1.41 -2.23 -9.85
N ALA A 87 1.17 -1.72 -8.64
CA ALA A 87 0.64 -0.38 -8.42
C ALA A 87 1.55 0.69 -9.05
N ALA A 88 2.86 0.58 -8.87
CA ALA A 88 3.84 1.51 -9.43
C ALA A 88 3.88 1.46 -10.97
N PHE A 89 3.76 0.27 -11.57
CA PHE A 89 3.62 0.13 -13.02
C PHE A 89 2.34 0.82 -13.51
N VAL A 90 1.21 0.61 -12.85
CA VAL A 90 -0.05 1.27 -13.22
C VAL A 90 0.07 2.80 -13.09
N GLU A 91 0.69 3.28 -12.01
CA GLU A 91 0.94 4.72 -11.78
C GLU A 91 1.89 5.32 -12.82
N ALA A 92 2.90 4.59 -13.27
CA ALA A 92 3.89 5.09 -14.23
C ALA A 92 3.40 5.07 -15.70
N TYR A 93 2.57 4.10 -16.07
CA TYR A 93 2.17 3.89 -17.47
C TYR A 93 0.71 4.21 -17.77
N ILE A 94 -0.20 3.99 -16.82
CA ILE A 94 -1.65 4.15 -17.05
C ILE A 94 -2.12 5.52 -16.57
N THR A 95 -1.72 5.97 -15.37
CA THR A 95 -2.14 7.26 -14.83
C THR A 95 -1.80 8.46 -15.74
N PRO A 96 -0.60 8.57 -16.37
CA PRO A 96 -0.30 9.66 -17.29
C PRO A 96 -1.18 9.65 -18.53
N ARG A 97 -1.42 8.47 -19.13
CA ARG A 97 -2.28 8.33 -20.32
C ARG A 97 -3.73 8.75 -20.05
N ILE A 98 -4.23 8.42 -18.85
CA ILE A 98 -5.55 8.87 -18.41
C ILE A 98 -5.55 10.39 -18.19
N ALA A 99 -4.49 10.94 -17.59
CA ALA A 99 -4.36 12.37 -17.38
C ALA A 99 -4.38 13.16 -18.70
N ASP A 100 -3.69 12.66 -19.73
CA ASP A 100 -3.67 13.27 -21.07
C ASP A 100 -5.06 13.36 -21.73
N THR A 101 -6.02 12.53 -21.31
CA THR A 101 -7.40 12.57 -21.85
C THR A 101 -8.21 13.75 -21.28
N PHE A 102 -7.74 14.39 -20.21
CA PHE A 102 -8.42 15.51 -19.56
C PHE A 102 -7.83 16.89 -19.92
N TYR A 103 -6.76 16.93 -20.71
CA TYR A 103 -6.15 18.15 -21.27
C TYR A 103 -6.46 18.28 -22.76
#